data_AF-A0A8T4NC26-F1
#
_entry.id   AF-A0A8T4NC26-F1
#
_cell.length_a   1.000
_cell.length_b   1.000
_cell.length_c   1.000
_cell.angle_alpha   90.00
_cell.angle_beta   90.00
_cell.angle_gamma   90.00
#
_symmetry.space_group_name_H-M   'P 1'
#
loop_
_entity.id
_entity.type
_entity.pdbx_description
1 polymer ?
#
loop_
_entity_poly.entity_id
_entity_poly.type
_entity_poly.pdbx_seq_one_letter_code
_entity_poly.pdbx_strand_id
1 'polypeptide(L)'
;MKNRDDLMLRLNPKFQKIIFQKTLDKYGDSLKAGSILKIPASSVRGYKNLYFDSVPKNLINELIRLKITTQGEIKLNTLSSFIKSQKVKEILGKGREKRNEIFQTIRKEIPPVKKIINSGNLEFYRWFDKYKLLLDAPFRRIQVKNNDDFIIVEYTNHTRHGNKHFKVNLPKKIKLDSEFFYFFGLWCGDRSGGKRFGIANKNNEIINFTEYFLKQNKQRVEKILYITKGLEIPRIKYDKKFELENEKKGWVLSVHSNNGILASFFYYLQSHITEILTSEKSKYSFFAGLFDAEGNVSLYNKSFRWACKNENLIKIYTEIMKGINLYSRYDGSSIVSYNSEKFYNKILPFLKHSEKINNTNFLYNGAGRLPKGFGEILNYINKNPKLSAKDIAEGLKKNKVYSELKLLNDFGFIKPSNYPKEFDITTKGLKSLGE
;
A
#
# COMPACT_ATOMS: atom_id res chain seq x y z
N MET A 1 16.68 23.83 12.31
CA MET A 1 18.01 24.45 12.21
C MET A 1 18.42 24.46 10.75
N LYS A 2 18.59 25.64 10.13
CA LYS A 2 19.28 25.73 8.83
C LYS A 2 20.71 25.24 9.06
N ASN A 3 21.11 24.14 8.42
CA ASN A 3 22.51 23.71 8.41
C ASN A 3 23.31 24.82 7.72
N ARG A 4 23.96 25.69 8.48
CA ARG A 4 25.01 26.54 7.93
C ARG A 4 26.19 25.62 7.62
N ASP A 5 26.74 25.76 6.42
CA ASP A 5 27.96 25.08 6.01
C ASP A 5 29.15 25.72 6.74
N ASP A 6 29.23 25.46 8.04
CA ASP A 6 30.31 25.97 8.87
C ASP A 6 31.57 25.14 8.60
N LEU A 7 32.64 25.82 8.21
CA LEU A 7 33.99 25.25 8.18
C LEU A 7 34.47 25.07 9.63
N MET A 8 34.77 23.84 10.00
CA MET A 8 35.27 23.45 11.31
C MET A 8 36.77 23.21 11.24
N LEU A 9 37.50 23.62 12.28
CA LEU A 9 38.93 23.38 12.45
C LEU A 9 39.14 22.41 13.61
N ARG A 10 39.78 21.27 13.33
CA ARG A 10 40.24 20.34 14.37
C ARG A 10 41.64 20.79 14.80
N LEU A 11 41.76 21.30 16.02
CA LEU A 11 43.01 21.81 16.55
C LEU A 11 43.75 20.73 17.35
N ASN A 12 45.06 20.93 17.54
CA ASN A 12 45.82 20.16 18.51
C ASN A 12 45.13 20.26 19.90
N PRO A 13 44.80 19.15 20.57
CA PRO A 13 44.06 19.18 21.83
C PRO A 13 44.72 20.04 22.92
N LYS A 14 46.06 20.00 23.03
CA LYS A 14 46.78 20.83 24.02
C LYS A 14 46.60 22.32 23.71
N PHE A 15 46.74 22.69 22.46
CA PHE A 15 46.56 24.06 22.00
C PHE A 15 45.11 24.54 22.17
N GLN A 16 44.11 23.71 21.86
CA GLN A 16 42.70 24.04 22.09
C GLN A 16 42.43 24.32 23.58
N LYS A 17 42.94 23.49 24.49
CA LYS A 17 42.81 23.77 25.93
C LYS A 17 43.42 25.12 26.28
N ILE A 18 44.63 25.40 25.78
CA ILE A 18 45.36 26.64 26.06
C ILE A 18 44.58 27.88 25.59
N ILE A 19 44.07 27.92 24.36
CA ILE A 19 43.38 29.11 23.85
C ILE A 19 42.07 29.38 24.62
N PHE A 20 41.33 28.33 25.01
CA PHE A 20 40.11 28.50 25.79
C PHE A 20 40.40 28.76 27.28
N GLN A 21 41.52 28.29 27.82
CA GLN A 21 42.00 28.70 29.14
C GLN A 21 42.40 30.18 29.14
N LYS A 22 43.22 30.64 28.18
CA LYS A 22 43.56 32.06 27.99
C LYS A 22 42.32 32.95 27.86
N THR A 23 41.27 32.44 27.21
CA THR A 23 39.99 33.17 27.10
C THR A 23 39.33 33.34 28.47
N LEU A 24 39.34 32.30 29.31
CA LEU A 24 38.82 32.41 30.67
C LEU A 24 39.69 33.32 31.54
N ASP A 25 41.00 33.18 31.47
CA ASP A 25 41.93 34.01 32.25
C ASP A 25 41.75 35.50 31.91
N LYS A 26 41.52 35.83 30.63
CA LYS A 26 41.30 37.20 30.18
C LYS A 26 39.95 37.79 30.59
N TYR A 27 38.90 36.98 30.65
CA TYR A 27 37.53 37.47 30.86
C TYR A 27 36.89 37.00 32.18
N GLY A 28 37.67 36.36 33.05
CA GLY A 28 37.30 35.88 34.38
C GLY A 28 36.66 34.49 34.37
N ASP A 29 35.46 34.36 33.80
CA ASP A 29 34.67 33.13 33.87
C ASP A 29 34.01 32.74 32.54
N SER A 30 33.39 31.55 32.51
CA SER A 30 32.76 31.01 31.29
C SER A 30 31.48 31.75 30.88
N LEU A 31 30.79 32.44 31.80
CA LEU A 31 29.59 33.23 31.48
C LEU A 31 30.00 34.48 30.73
N LYS A 32 30.97 35.24 31.26
CA LYS A 32 31.51 36.44 30.62
C LYS A 32 32.19 36.12 29.30
N ALA A 33 33.05 35.10 29.26
CA ALA A 33 33.70 34.65 28.03
C ALA A 33 32.69 34.21 26.96
N GLY A 34 31.64 33.48 27.35
CA GLY A 34 30.58 33.06 26.43
C GLY A 34 29.82 34.25 25.84
N SER A 35 29.47 35.23 26.67
CA SER A 35 28.81 36.47 26.22
C SER A 35 29.65 37.23 25.19
N ILE A 36 30.96 37.39 25.43
CA ILE A 36 31.88 38.08 24.52
C ILE A 36 32.03 37.32 23.20
N LEU A 37 32.21 36.00 23.26
CA LEU A 37 32.34 35.13 22.09
C LEU A 37 31.01 34.85 21.37
N LYS A 38 29.88 35.33 21.91
CA LYS A 38 28.52 35.07 21.43
C LYS A 38 28.22 33.57 21.30
N ILE A 39 28.68 32.77 22.27
CA ILE A 39 28.39 31.34 22.39
C ILE A 39 27.95 31.00 23.82
N PRO A 40 27.22 29.90 24.03
CA PRO A 40 26.86 29.47 25.39
C PRO A 40 28.10 29.24 26.27
N ALA A 41 28.01 29.58 27.56
CA ALA A 41 29.07 29.32 28.53
C ALA A 41 29.46 27.83 28.62
N SER A 42 28.47 26.94 28.43
CA SER A 42 28.69 25.50 28.30
C SER A 42 29.59 25.16 27.10
N SER A 43 29.49 25.90 26.00
CA SER A 43 30.34 25.70 24.83
C SER A 43 31.80 26.04 25.11
N VAL A 44 32.05 27.15 25.81
CA VAL A 44 33.41 27.55 26.25
C VAL A 44 34.03 26.45 27.11
N ARG A 45 33.29 25.96 28.12
CA ARG A 45 33.73 24.84 28.97
C ARG A 45 33.96 23.58 28.15
N GLY A 46 33.08 23.29 27.19
CA GLY A 46 33.21 22.13 26.31
C GLY A 46 34.48 22.17 25.46
N TYR A 47 34.85 23.33 24.92
CA TYR A 47 36.10 23.46 24.19
C TYR A 47 37.35 23.35 25.09
N LYS A 48 37.34 23.99 26.27
CA LYS A 48 38.43 23.88 27.27
C LYS A 48 38.62 22.44 27.76
N ASN A 49 37.54 21.72 28.00
CA ASN A 49 37.57 20.35 28.51
C ASN A 49 37.62 19.28 27.41
N LEU A 50 37.70 19.70 26.14
CA LEU A 50 37.74 18.82 24.96
C LEU A 50 36.50 17.93 24.78
N TYR A 51 35.33 18.37 25.26
CA TYR A 51 34.05 17.76 24.88
C TYR A 51 33.69 18.02 23.42
N PHE A 52 34.31 19.03 22.80
CA PHE A 52 34.28 19.25 21.35
C PHE A 52 35.68 19.09 20.79
N ASP A 53 35.78 18.31 19.72
CA ASP A 53 37.03 18.00 19.02
C ASP A 53 37.39 19.02 17.93
N SER A 54 36.48 19.95 17.64
CA SER A 54 36.61 20.88 16.52
C SER A 54 35.87 22.19 16.80
N VAL A 55 36.45 23.29 16.32
CA VAL A 55 36.00 24.66 16.59
C VAL A 55 35.54 25.32 15.28
N PRO A 56 34.38 26.00 15.23
CA PRO A 56 33.96 26.72 14.03
C PRO A 56 34.98 27.80 13.64
N LYS A 57 35.32 27.92 12.35
CA LYS A 57 36.27 28.92 11.85
C LYS A 57 35.86 30.35 12.23
N ASN A 58 34.57 30.65 12.25
CA ASN A 58 34.07 31.96 12.68
C ASN A 58 34.43 32.27 14.14
N LEU A 59 34.38 31.27 15.02
CA LEU A 59 34.79 31.42 16.42
C LEU A 59 36.31 31.57 16.54
N ILE A 60 37.07 30.88 15.69
CA ILE A 60 38.54 31.04 15.63
C ILE A 60 38.93 32.45 15.17
N ASN A 61 38.26 32.98 14.14
CA ASN A 61 38.47 34.36 13.69
C ASN A 61 38.18 35.36 14.82
N GLU A 62 37.14 35.10 15.62
CA GLU A 62 36.80 35.93 16.77
C GLU A 62 37.86 35.87 17.87
N LEU A 63 38.42 34.69 18.15
CA LEU A 63 39.54 34.54 19.10
C LEU A 63 40.80 35.27 18.63
N ILE A 64 41.08 35.29 17.33
CA ILE A 64 42.17 36.09 16.75
C ILE A 64 41.89 37.59 16.90
N ARG A 65 40.67 38.05 16.57
CA ARG A 65 40.24 39.45 16.70
C ARG A 65 40.38 39.96 18.13
N LEU A 66 40.03 39.12 19.10
CA LEU A 66 40.14 39.39 20.53
C LEU A 66 41.57 39.23 21.08
N LYS A 67 42.56 38.97 20.22
CA LYS A 67 43.98 38.76 20.58
C LYS A 67 44.19 37.66 21.63
N ILE A 68 43.37 36.60 21.59
CA ILE A 68 43.58 35.39 22.42
C ILE A 68 44.69 34.50 21.81
N THR A 69 44.79 34.50 20.48
CA THR A 69 45.74 33.74 19.69
C THR A 69 46.02 34.45 18.37
N THR A 70 47.03 34.00 17.62
CA THR A 70 47.40 34.55 16.31
C THR A 70 47.07 33.59 15.17
N GLN A 71 46.96 34.13 13.96
CA GLN A 71 46.72 33.32 12.76
C GLN A 71 47.85 32.30 12.50
N GLY A 72 49.11 32.66 12.83
CA GLY A 72 50.26 31.76 12.75
C GLY A 72 50.13 30.56 13.69
N GLU A 73 49.78 30.81 14.96
CA GLU A 73 49.53 29.74 15.94
C GLU A 73 48.38 28.81 15.53
N ILE A 74 47.26 29.37 15.04
CA ILE A 74 46.14 28.58 14.53
C ILE A 74 46.60 27.68 13.37
N LYS A 75 47.36 28.21 12.40
CA LYS A 75 47.82 27.44 11.24
C LYS A 75 48.75 26.30 11.67
N LEU A 76 49.69 26.56 12.57
CA LEU A 76 50.62 25.55 13.10
C LEU A 76 49.92 24.43 13.88
N ASN A 77 48.80 24.75 14.54
CA ASN A 77 48.09 23.80 15.41
C ASN A 77 46.81 23.23 14.79
N THR A 78 46.47 23.57 13.54
CA THR A 78 45.32 22.97 12.85
C THR A 78 45.72 21.59 12.30
N LEU A 79 45.09 20.54 12.80
CA LEU A 79 45.31 19.17 12.36
C LEU A 79 44.53 18.85 11.07
N SER A 80 43.31 19.38 10.95
CA SER A 80 42.47 19.23 9.75
C SER A 80 41.36 20.26 9.73
N SER A 81 40.76 20.47 8.56
CA SER A 81 39.55 21.28 8.39
C SER A 81 38.50 20.53 7.59
N PHE A 82 37.22 20.75 7.91
CA PHE A 82 36.13 20.09 7.22
C PHE A 82 34.84 20.91 7.27
N ILE A 83 33.97 20.72 6.27
CA ILE A 83 32.64 21.33 6.28
C ILE A 83 31.72 20.47 7.16
N LYS A 84 31.10 21.07 8.17
CA LYS A 84 30.27 20.38 9.17
C LYS A 84 29.15 19.55 8.54
N SER A 85 28.43 20.12 7.58
CA SER A 85 27.32 19.46 6.90
C SER A 85 27.77 18.22 6.12
N GLN A 86 28.91 18.29 5.44
CA GLN A 86 29.51 17.17 4.72
C GLN A 86 29.91 16.07 5.69
N LYS A 87 30.56 16.41 6.81
CA LYS A 87 30.97 15.42 7.81
C LYS A 87 29.77 14.75 8.48
N VAL A 88 28.73 15.51 8.81
CA VAL A 88 27.46 14.96 9.32
C VAL A 88 26.82 14.04 8.28
N LYS A 89 26.79 14.43 7.00
CA LYS A 89 26.26 13.59 5.92
C LYS A 89 27.04 12.29 5.76
N GLU A 90 28.37 12.35 5.84
CA GLU A 90 29.28 11.18 5.78
C GLU A 90 29.02 10.23 6.96
N ILE A 91 28.99 10.73 8.19
CA ILE A 91 28.74 9.93 9.41
C ILE A 91 27.35 9.30 9.36
N LEU A 92 26.32 10.07 8.99
CA LEU A 92 24.97 9.56 8.81
C LEU A 92 24.86 8.57 7.63
N GLY A 93 25.72 8.70 6.62
CA GLY A 93 25.89 7.75 5.51
C GLY A 93 26.41 6.41 6.01
N LYS A 94 27.58 6.41 6.65
CA LYS A 94 28.20 5.22 7.26
C LYS A 94 27.25 4.52 8.26
N GLY A 95 26.57 5.30 9.09
CA GLY A 95 25.56 4.77 10.01
C GLY A 95 24.34 4.15 9.30
N ARG A 96 23.95 4.67 8.12
CA ARG A 96 22.89 4.06 7.28
C ARG A 96 23.35 2.76 6.65
N GLU A 97 24.57 2.72 6.11
CA GLU A 97 25.17 1.53 5.51
C GLU A 97 25.26 0.39 6.53
N LYS A 98 25.86 0.64 7.69
CA LYS A 98 25.96 -0.37 8.77
C LYS A 98 24.59 -0.88 9.23
N ARG A 99 23.58 -0.01 9.31
CA ARG A 99 22.20 -0.44 9.61
C ARG A 99 21.62 -1.31 8.51
N ASN A 100 21.86 -0.98 7.25
CA ASN A 100 21.39 -1.79 6.13
C ASN A 100 22.04 -3.17 6.12
N GLU A 101 23.34 -3.28 6.42
CA GLU A 101 24.04 -4.55 6.59
C GLU A 101 23.41 -5.40 7.70
N ILE A 102 23.18 -4.82 8.89
CA ILE A 102 22.49 -5.50 9.99
C ILE A 102 21.10 -5.97 9.56
N PHE A 103 20.32 -5.12 8.89
CA PHE A 103 18.99 -5.49 8.40
C PHE A 103 19.04 -6.59 7.36
N GLN A 104 20.03 -6.62 6.47
CA GLN A 104 20.21 -7.69 5.51
C GLN A 104 20.52 -9.01 6.20
N THR A 105 21.40 -9.01 7.21
CA THR A 105 21.70 -10.20 8.02
C THR A 105 20.45 -10.73 8.73
N ILE A 106 19.72 -9.87 9.44
CA ILE A 106 18.50 -10.30 10.15
C ILE A 106 17.43 -10.78 9.15
N ARG A 107 17.30 -10.15 7.97
CA ARG A 107 16.35 -10.62 6.93
C ARG A 107 16.64 -12.04 6.44
N LYS A 108 17.91 -12.46 6.41
CA LYS A 108 18.30 -13.84 6.07
C LYS A 108 17.83 -14.86 7.12
N GLU A 109 17.59 -14.42 8.36
CA GLU A 109 17.05 -15.27 9.42
C GLU A 109 15.53 -15.42 9.38
N ILE A 110 14.81 -14.59 8.60
CA ILE A 110 13.37 -14.72 8.45
C ILE A 110 13.10 -16.10 7.83
N PRO A 111 12.31 -16.97 8.48
CA PRO A 111 12.07 -18.31 7.97
C PRO A 111 11.39 -18.23 6.59
N PRO A 112 11.70 -19.12 5.64
CA PRO A 112 10.96 -19.23 4.38
C PRO A 112 9.52 -19.70 4.63
N VAL A 113 8.61 -19.40 3.70
CA VAL A 113 7.17 -19.61 3.92
C VAL A 113 6.85 -21.09 4.18
N LYS A 114 7.47 -21.99 3.41
CA LYS A 114 7.33 -23.44 3.62
C LYS A 114 7.63 -23.90 5.06
N LYS A 115 8.54 -23.22 5.79
CA LYS A 115 8.90 -23.59 7.19
C LYS A 115 7.92 -23.04 8.23
N ILE A 116 7.06 -22.10 7.86
CA ILE A 116 6.02 -21.55 8.73
C ILE A 116 4.62 -22.07 8.37
N ILE A 117 4.47 -22.91 7.35
CA ILE A 117 3.23 -23.63 7.07
C ILE A 117 3.26 -24.96 7.84
N ASN A 118 2.24 -25.19 8.66
CA ASN A 118 2.06 -26.47 9.36
C ASN A 118 0.58 -26.83 9.43
N SER A 119 0.22 -28.05 8.98
CA SER A 119 -1.12 -28.63 9.15
C SER A 119 -2.26 -27.68 8.75
N GLY A 120 -2.14 -27.04 7.58
CA GLY A 120 -3.15 -26.10 7.06
C GLY A 120 -3.17 -24.72 7.74
N ASN A 121 -2.15 -24.37 8.52
CA ASN A 121 -2.02 -23.08 9.19
C ASN A 121 -0.68 -22.40 8.85
N LEU A 122 -0.69 -21.07 8.81
CA LEU A 122 0.51 -20.23 8.87
C LEU A 122 0.83 -19.92 10.33
N GLU A 123 1.97 -20.44 10.80
CA GLU A 123 2.55 -20.17 12.13
C GLU A 123 3.18 -18.76 12.15
N PHE A 124 2.32 -17.73 12.14
CA PHE A 124 2.71 -16.31 12.13
C PHE A 124 3.73 -15.98 13.21
N TYR A 125 3.58 -16.55 14.42
CA TYR A 125 4.49 -16.30 15.52
C TYR A 125 5.95 -16.63 15.19
N ARG A 126 6.21 -17.72 14.44
CA ARG A 126 7.57 -18.12 14.02
C ARG A 126 8.21 -17.08 13.10
N TRP A 127 7.42 -16.48 12.21
CA TRP A 127 7.88 -15.38 11.38
C TRP A 127 8.10 -14.11 12.22
N PHE A 128 7.16 -13.80 13.12
CA PHE A 128 7.21 -12.60 13.93
C PHE A 128 8.41 -12.57 14.88
N ASP A 129 8.78 -13.71 15.48
CA ASP A 129 9.93 -13.82 16.39
C ASP A 129 11.24 -13.31 15.73
N LYS A 130 11.46 -13.71 14.47
CA LYS A 130 12.59 -13.22 13.68
C LYS A 130 12.39 -11.79 13.17
N TYR A 131 11.18 -11.45 12.73
CA TYR A 131 10.86 -10.09 12.28
C TYR A 131 10.99 -9.04 13.40
N LYS A 132 10.74 -9.42 14.67
CA LYS A 132 10.87 -8.56 15.84
C LYS A 132 12.28 -8.00 15.98
N LEU A 133 13.31 -8.78 15.65
CA LEU A 133 14.71 -8.33 15.67
C LEU A 133 14.93 -7.12 14.74
N LEU A 134 14.27 -7.09 13.57
CA LEU A 134 14.30 -5.92 12.67
C LEU A 134 13.60 -4.71 13.28
N LEU A 135 12.54 -4.94 14.04
CA LEU A 135 11.77 -3.88 14.64
C LEU A 135 12.45 -3.28 15.88
N ASP A 136 13.22 -4.08 16.63
CA ASP A 136 13.98 -3.64 17.82
C ASP A 136 15.25 -2.86 17.45
N ALA A 137 15.90 -3.22 16.34
CA ALA A 137 17.15 -2.61 15.88
C ALA A 137 17.15 -1.05 15.75
N PRO A 138 16.04 -0.36 15.38
CA PRO A 138 15.99 1.10 15.33
C PRO A 138 15.53 1.80 16.65
N PHE A 139 15.89 1.28 17.83
CA PHE A 139 15.56 1.85 19.16
C PHE A 139 14.07 1.79 19.56
N ARG A 140 13.26 0.94 18.91
CA ARG A 140 11.91 0.68 19.42
C ARG A 140 12.04 -0.40 20.49
N ARG A 141 11.64 -0.10 21.72
CA ARG A 141 11.42 -1.15 22.71
C ARG A 141 10.05 -1.75 22.45
N ILE A 142 10.04 -3.00 21.99
CA ILE A 142 8.81 -3.76 21.77
C ILE A 142 8.56 -4.66 22.97
N GLN A 143 7.40 -4.46 23.59
CA GLN A 143 6.89 -5.37 24.60
C GLN A 143 5.92 -6.35 23.93
N VAL A 144 6.10 -7.63 24.21
CA VAL A 144 5.24 -8.71 23.72
C VAL A 144 4.61 -9.39 24.91
N LYS A 145 3.28 -9.42 24.95
CA LYS A 145 2.53 -10.25 25.90
C LYS A 145 1.91 -11.41 25.14
N ASN A 146 2.24 -12.63 25.56
CA ASN A 146 1.71 -13.84 24.97
C ASN A 146 0.36 -14.19 25.62
N ASN A 147 -0.64 -14.49 24.79
CA ASN A 147 -1.89 -15.15 25.15
C ASN A 147 -1.96 -16.47 24.36
N ASP A 148 -2.93 -17.35 24.59
CA ASP A 148 -2.99 -18.67 23.97
C ASP A 148 -3.10 -18.58 22.44
N ASP A 149 -4.02 -17.76 21.93
CA ASP A 149 -4.32 -17.65 20.49
C ASP A 149 -3.66 -16.45 19.78
N PHE A 150 -3.24 -15.44 20.54
CA PHE A 150 -2.71 -14.19 20.00
C PHE A 150 -1.54 -13.65 20.81
N ILE A 151 -0.80 -12.73 20.22
CA ILE A 151 0.20 -11.93 20.90
C ILE A 151 -0.22 -10.47 20.88
N ILE A 152 0.00 -9.78 21.99
CA ILE A 152 -0.18 -8.33 22.09
C ILE A 152 1.20 -7.71 21.94
N VAL A 153 1.34 -6.85 20.94
CA VAL A 153 2.58 -6.13 20.67
C VAL A 153 2.38 -4.66 20.97
N GLU A 154 3.14 -4.17 21.94
CA GLU A 154 3.13 -2.78 22.40
C GLU A 154 4.46 -2.12 22.02
N TYR A 155 4.40 -0.98 21.32
CA TYR A 155 5.59 -0.26 20.87
C TYR A 155 5.36 1.24 20.73
N THR A 156 6.44 2.01 20.77
CA THR A 156 6.42 3.47 20.63
C THR A 156 7.18 3.90 19.38
N ASN A 157 6.54 4.74 18.55
CA ASN A 157 7.22 5.42 17.45
C ASN A 157 7.57 6.84 17.85
N HIS A 158 8.85 7.18 17.74
CA HIS A 158 9.34 8.55 17.87
C HIS A 158 9.11 9.30 16.55
N THR A 159 8.33 10.37 16.59
CA THR A 159 8.07 11.26 15.44
C THR A 159 8.56 12.67 15.75
N ARG A 160 8.63 13.54 14.74
CA ARG A 160 8.97 14.96 14.95
C ARG A 160 7.98 15.68 15.89
N HIS A 161 6.74 15.18 15.99
CA HIS A 161 5.67 15.76 16.81
C HIS A 161 5.48 15.02 18.15
N GLY A 162 6.45 14.19 18.55
CA GLY A 162 6.40 13.45 19.82
C GLY A 162 6.31 11.93 19.66
N ASN A 163 6.00 11.27 20.76
CA ASN A 163 5.97 9.81 20.87
C ASN A 163 4.54 9.30 20.67
N LYS A 164 4.34 8.38 19.73
CA LYS A 164 3.04 7.72 19.52
C LYS A 164 3.12 6.27 19.95
N HIS A 165 2.31 5.91 20.93
CA HIS A 165 2.18 4.54 21.41
C HIS A 165 1.20 3.75 20.52
N PHE A 166 1.54 2.49 20.27
CA PHE A 166 0.75 1.54 19.50
C PHE A 166 0.61 0.25 20.30
N LYS A 167 -0.61 -0.29 20.28
CA LYS A 167 -0.95 -1.60 20.81
C LYS A 167 -1.70 -2.36 19.74
N VAL A 168 -1.14 -3.46 19.28
CA VAL A 168 -1.72 -4.29 18.22
C VAL A 168 -1.83 -5.73 18.66
N ASN A 169 -2.93 -6.38 18.28
CA ASN A 169 -3.13 -7.81 18.45
C ASN A 169 -2.67 -8.51 17.18
N LEU A 170 -1.87 -9.57 17.30
CA LEU A 170 -1.45 -10.40 16.18
C LEU A 170 -1.87 -11.85 16.44
N PRO A 171 -2.52 -12.52 15.48
CA PRO A 171 -2.82 -13.93 15.61
C PRO A 171 -1.52 -14.73 15.66
N LYS A 172 -1.43 -15.76 16.53
CA LYS A 172 -0.27 -16.66 16.51
C LYS A 172 -0.27 -17.57 15.28
N LYS A 173 -1.47 -17.96 14.85
CA LYS A 173 -1.72 -18.84 13.70
C LYS A 173 -2.80 -18.24 12.80
N ILE A 174 -2.66 -18.39 11.49
CA ILE A 174 -3.68 -18.01 10.51
C ILE A 174 -4.05 -19.26 9.72
N LYS A 175 -5.33 -19.60 9.70
CA LYS A 175 -5.84 -20.75 8.96
C LYS A 175 -5.75 -20.50 7.46
N LEU A 176 -5.19 -21.46 6.70
CA LEU A 176 -5.09 -21.41 5.24
C LEU A 176 -6.31 -22.02 4.57
N ASP A 177 -7.47 -21.38 4.73
CA ASP A 177 -8.72 -21.78 4.08
C ASP A 177 -9.10 -20.86 2.91
N SER A 178 -10.23 -21.15 2.27
CA SER A 178 -10.72 -20.36 1.13
C SER A 178 -11.00 -18.91 1.49
N GLU A 179 -11.40 -18.60 2.73
CA GLU A 179 -11.63 -17.22 3.15
C GLU A 179 -10.30 -16.46 3.26
N PHE A 180 -9.27 -17.09 3.82
CA PHE A 180 -7.92 -16.52 3.82
C PHE A 180 -7.41 -16.24 2.42
N PHE A 181 -7.48 -17.22 1.50
CA PHE A 181 -6.98 -17.04 0.14
C PHE A 181 -7.77 -15.99 -0.64
N TYR A 182 -9.09 -15.96 -0.47
CA TYR A 182 -9.94 -14.92 -1.06
C TYR A 182 -9.57 -13.53 -0.52
N PHE A 183 -9.44 -13.36 0.80
CA PHE A 183 -8.99 -12.09 1.39
C PHE A 183 -7.59 -11.70 0.90
N PHE A 184 -6.67 -12.67 0.78
CA PHE A 184 -5.32 -12.42 0.29
C PHE A 184 -5.31 -11.96 -1.17
N GLY A 185 -6.18 -12.54 -2.01
CA GLY A 185 -6.43 -12.07 -3.37
C GLY A 185 -6.92 -10.63 -3.43
N LEU A 186 -7.94 -10.29 -2.62
CA LEU A 186 -8.42 -8.91 -2.48
C LEU A 186 -7.30 -7.96 -2.05
N TRP A 187 -6.51 -8.35 -1.05
CA TRP A 187 -5.42 -7.53 -0.52
C TRP A 187 -4.32 -7.30 -1.55
N CYS A 188 -4.03 -8.28 -2.41
CA CYS A 188 -3.06 -8.11 -3.48
C CYS A 188 -3.50 -7.09 -4.55
N GLY A 189 -4.81 -6.86 -4.73
CA GLY A 189 -5.36 -5.83 -5.62
C GLY A 189 -5.63 -4.49 -4.90
N ASP A 190 -6.60 -4.50 -3.98
CA ASP A 190 -7.23 -3.31 -3.40
C ASP A 190 -6.78 -3.00 -1.96
N ARG A 191 -5.58 -3.40 -1.54
CA ARG A 191 -5.12 -3.12 -0.16
C ARG A 191 -5.19 -1.64 0.20
N SER A 192 -5.55 -1.38 1.44
CA SER A 192 -5.46 -0.06 2.06
C SER A 192 -4.01 0.43 2.12
N GLY A 193 -3.78 1.69 1.77
CA GLY A 193 -2.44 2.28 1.72
C GLY A 193 -1.81 2.58 3.10
N GLY A 194 -0.48 2.67 3.12
CA GLY A 194 0.30 3.03 4.31
C GLY A 194 0.55 1.83 5.23
N LYS A 195 0.44 2.05 6.55
CA LYS A 195 0.60 1.00 7.59
C LYS A 195 -0.72 0.29 7.94
N ARG A 196 -1.71 0.39 7.06
CA ARG A 196 -3.06 -0.15 7.26
C ARG A 196 -3.15 -1.54 6.67
N PHE A 197 -3.75 -2.47 7.40
CA PHE A 197 -4.01 -3.83 6.96
C PHE A 197 -5.52 -3.99 6.72
N GLY A 198 -5.92 -4.06 5.44
CA GLY A 198 -7.32 -4.10 5.03
C GLY A 198 -7.49 -3.73 3.56
N ILE A 199 -8.72 -3.47 3.13
CA ILE A 199 -9.12 -3.27 1.72
C ILE A 199 -9.77 -1.88 1.55
N ALA A 200 -9.54 -1.23 0.41
CA ALA A 200 -10.24 -0.03 0.00
C ALA A 200 -11.12 -0.35 -1.22
N ASN A 201 -12.44 -0.35 -1.04
CA ASN A 201 -13.37 -0.76 -2.11
C ASN A 201 -14.68 0.05 -2.02
N LYS A 202 -15.50 -0.03 -3.08
CA LYS A 202 -16.83 0.62 -3.16
C LYS A 202 -17.99 -0.35 -2.98
N ASN A 203 -17.75 -1.64 -3.21
CA ASN A 203 -18.76 -2.69 -3.12
C ASN A 203 -19.02 -3.07 -1.65
N ASN A 204 -20.30 -3.06 -1.26
CA ASN A 204 -20.71 -3.28 0.14
C ASN A 204 -20.45 -4.71 0.61
N GLU A 205 -20.59 -5.70 -0.28
CA GLU A 205 -20.35 -7.11 0.03
C GLU A 205 -18.87 -7.35 0.34
N ILE A 206 -17.95 -6.74 -0.41
CA ILE A 206 -16.50 -6.77 -0.15
C ILE A 206 -16.17 -6.03 1.16
N ILE A 207 -16.77 -4.87 1.40
CA ILE A 207 -16.62 -4.08 2.63
C ILE A 207 -17.02 -4.91 3.86
N ASN A 208 -18.19 -5.56 3.81
CA ASN A 208 -18.72 -6.38 4.90
C ASN A 208 -17.87 -7.63 5.15
N PHE A 209 -17.44 -8.31 4.07
CA PHE A 209 -16.53 -9.44 4.18
C PHE A 209 -15.19 -9.04 4.81
N THR A 210 -14.61 -7.91 4.37
CA THR A 210 -13.34 -7.39 4.90
C THR A 210 -13.46 -7.11 6.40
N GLU A 211 -14.54 -6.47 6.84
CA GLU A 211 -14.80 -6.22 8.25
C GLU A 211 -14.93 -7.52 9.05
N TYR A 212 -15.69 -8.50 8.54
CA TYR A 212 -15.84 -9.81 9.16
C TYR A 212 -14.48 -10.51 9.30
N PHE A 213 -13.70 -10.60 8.22
CA PHE A 213 -12.39 -11.25 8.22
C PHE A 213 -11.42 -10.62 9.25
N LEU A 214 -11.37 -9.29 9.31
CA LEU A 214 -10.54 -8.58 10.28
C LEU A 214 -10.98 -8.84 11.73
N LYS A 215 -12.29 -8.84 12.00
CA LYS A 215 -12.84 -9.13 13.34
C LYS A 215 -12.57 -10.57 13.79
N GLN A 216 -12.71 -11.54 12.88
CA GLN A 216 -12.35 -12.95 13.15
C GLN A 216 -10.89 -13.08 13.57
N ASN A 217 -10.01 -12.30 12.95
CA ASN A 217 -8.58 -12.24 13.30
C ASN A 217 -8.27 -11.27 14.46
N LYS A 218 -9.27 -10.94 15.30
CA LYS A 218 -9.16 -10.07 16.50
C LYS A 218 -8.54 -8.71 16.23
N GLN A 219 -8.74 -8.18 15.03
CA GLN A 219 -8.25 -6.86 14.65
C GLN A 219 -9.26 -5.77 15.00
N ARG A 220 -8.76 -4.62 15.47
CA ARG A 220 -9.58 -3.41 15.61
C ARG A 220 -9.82 -2.83 14.23
N VAL A 221 -11.09 -2.81 13.80
CA VAL A 221 -11.49 -2.27 12.50
C VAL A 221 -11.74 -0.77 12.61
N GLU A 222 -11.19 -0.01 11.68
CA GLU A 222 -11.50 1.39 11.38
C GLU A 222 -11.98 1.50 9.92
N LYS A 223 -12.93 2.40 9.69
CA LYS A 223 -13.52 2.72 8.38
C LYS A 223 -13.27 4.17 8.04
N ILE A 224 -12.60 4.41 6.92
CA ILE A 224 -12.30 5.75 6.44
C ILE A 224 -12.93 5.94 5.06
N LEU A 225 -13.83 6.92 4.94
CA LEU A 225 -14.38 7.35 3.67
C LEU A 225 -13.45 8.38 3.02
N TYR A 226 -12.98 8.06 1.82
CA TYR A 226 -12.31 9.01 0.95
C TYR A 226 -13.30 9.43 -0.14
N ILE A 227 -13.57 10.72 -0.29
CA ILE A 227 -14.58 11.23 -1.23
C ILE A 227 -14.10 12.53 -1.89
N THR A 228 -14.32 12.68 -3.20
CA THR A 228 -14.05 13.94 -3.90
C THR A 228 -14.98 15.04 -3.37
N LYS A 229 -14.43 16.23 -3.16
CA LYS A 229 -15.19 17.41 -2.71
C LYS A 229 -16.39 17.67 -3.63
N GLY A 230 -17.56 17.94 -3.04
CA GLY A 230 -18.81 18.24 -3.76
C GLY A 230 -19.62 17.02 -4.24
N LEU A 231 -19.17 15.79 -3.99
CA LEU A 231 -20.00 14.60 -4.25
C LEU A 231 -20.98 14.31 -3.11
N GLU A 232 -22.14 13.76 -3.45
CA GLU A 232 -23.09 13.23 -2.49
C GLU A 232 -22.44 12.12 -1.65
N ILE A 233 -22.59 12.21 -0.33
CA ILE A 233 -22.02 11.24 0.60
C ILE A 233 -22.80 9.93 0.48
N PRO A 234 -22.14 8.79 0.20
CA PRO A 234 -22.81 7.51 0.15
C PRO A 234 -23.41 7.15 1.53
N ARG A 235 -24.59 6.51 1.52
CA ARG A 235 -25.27 6.02 2.73
C ARG A 235 -24.58 4.78 3.30
N ILE A 236 -23.35 4.95 3.79
CA ILE A 236 -22.51 3.90 4.39
C ILE A 236 -21.93 4.37 5.72
N LYS A 237 -21.75 3.46 6.68
CA LYS A 237 -21.17 3.79 7.99
C LYS A 237 -19.64 3.90 7.89
N TYR A 238 -19.08 4.98 8.42
CA TYR A 238 -17.64 5.23 8.50
C TYR A 238 -17.26 5.98 9.79
N ASP A 239 -16.01 5.84 10.23
CA ASP A 239 -15.50 6.51 11.44
C ASP A 239 -14.90 7.88 11.13
N LYS A 240 -14.30 8.04 9.94
CA LYS A 240 -13.64 9.27 9.50
C LYS A 240 -13.93 9.53 8.04
N LYS A 241 -13.99 10.81 7.68
CA LYS A 241 -14.13 11.31 6.29
C LYS A 241 -12.89 12.11 5.92
N PHE A 242 -12.36 11.88 4.72
CA PHE A 242 -11.35 12.73 4.09
C PHE A 242 -11.85 13.19 2.74
N GLU A 243 -11.90 14.51 2.56
CA GLU A 243 -12.22 15.11 1.28
C GLU A 243 -10.97 15.22 0.42
N LEU A 244 -11.10 14.81 -0.83
CA LEU A 244 -10.03 14.86 -1.83
C LEU A 244 -10.33 15.98 -2.82
N GLU A 245 -9.31 16.78 -3.14
CA GLU A 245 -9.37 17.82 -4.17
C GLU A 245 -9.16 17.25 -5.59
N ASN A 246 -9.10 15.93 -5.73
CA ASN A 246 -8.75 15.24 -6.98
C ASN A 246 -9.73 15.51 -8.14
N GLU A 247 -9.18 15.67 -9.35
CA GLU A 247 -9.93 15.76 -10.62
C GLU A 247 -10.78 14.50 -10.91
N LYS A 248 -10.31 13.32 -10.46
CA LYS A 248 -11.06 12.07 -10.59
C LYS A 248 -12.17 12.02 -9.54
N LYS A 249 -13.40 12.30 -9.99
CA LYS A 249 -14.61 12.21 -9.19
C LYS A 249 -14.86 10.77 -8.72
N GLY A 250 -14.98 10.57 -7.41
CA GLY A 250 -15.48 9.34 -6.84
C GLY A 250 -15.37 9.27 -5.33
N TRP A 251 -15.77 8.14 -4.78
CA TRP A 251 -15.55 7.81 -3.38
C TRP A 251 -15.05 6.37 -3.25
N VAL A 252 -14.38 6.06 -2.14
CA VAL A 252 -13.97 4.70 -1.76
C VAL A 252 -13.99 4.60 -0.24
N LEU A 253 -14.41 3.45 0.28
CA LEU A 253 -14.35 3.15 1.71
C LEU A 253 -13.16 2.24 2.00
N SER A 254 -12.25 2.71 2.84
CA SER A 254 -11.15 1.90 3.36
C SER A 254 -11.57 1.25 4.67
N VAL A 255 -11.63 -0.08 4.70
CA VAL A 255 -11.92 -0.91 5.89
C VAL A 255 -10.63 -1.60 6.29
N HIS A 256 -10.08 -1.25 7.45
CA HIS A 256 -8.75 -1.72 7.82
C HIS A 256 -8.50 -1.75 9.32
N SER A 257 -7.43 -2.42 9.71
CA SER A 257 -6.78 -2.30 11.01
C SER A 257 -5.50 -1.48 10.86
N ASN A 258 -5.17 -0.65 11.85
CA ASN A 258 -3.89 0.09 11.87
C ASN A 258 -2.75 -0.82 12.34
N ASN A 259 -2.50 -1.89 11.59
CA ASN A 259 -1.57 -2.95 11.92
C ASN A 259 -0.49 -3.11 10.83
N GLY A 260 0.58 -2.32 10.95
CA GLY A 260 1.69 -2.33 10.01
C GLY A 260 2.51 -3.63 10.02
N ILE A 261 2.43 -4.42 11.10
CA ILE A 261 3.13 -5.70 11.23
C ILE A 261 2.42 -6.76 10.38
N LEU A 262 1.09 -6.86 10.48
CA LEU A 262 0.30 -7.74 9.60
C LEU A 262 0.42 -7.35 8.13
N ALA A 263 0.39 -6.04 7.81
CA ALA A 263 0.64 -5.59 6.45
C ALA A 263 2.02 -6.07 5.94
N SER A 264 3.06 -5.93 6.76
CA SER A 264 4.43 -6.39 6.43
C SER A 264 4.51 -7.90 6.25
N PHE A 265 3.77 -8.67 7.05
CA PHE A 265 3.65 -10.11 6.87
C PHE A 265 2.99 -10.46 5.54
N PHE A 266 1.88 -9.80 5.17
CA PHE A 266 1.22 -10.02 3.88
C PHE A 266 2.08 -9.62 2.67
N TYR A 267 2.92 -8.59 2.79
CA TYR A 267 3.95 -8.30 1.78
C TYR A 267 4.96 -9.45 1.63
N TYR A 268 5.40 -10.02 2.76
CA TYR A 268 6.27 -11.18 2.77
C TYR A 268 5.57 -12.43 2.17
N LEU A 269 4.27 -12.62 2.41
CA LEU A 269 3.49 -13.67 1.74
C LEU A 269 3.39 -13.41 0.23
N GLN A 270 3.14 -12.17 -0.20
CA GLN A 270 3.05 -11.81 -1.62
C GLN A 270 4.36 -12.09 -2.38
N SER A 271 5.52 -11.87 -1.76
CA SER A 271 6.81 -12.18 -2.38
C SER A 271 7.08 -13.68 -2.51
N HIS A 272 6.30 -14.53 -1.85
CA HIS A 272 6.42 -16.00 -1.87
C HIS A 272 5.09 -16.65 -2.29
N ILE A 273 4.30 -15.95 -3.11
CA ILE A 273 2.93 -16.36 -3.44
C ILE A 273 2.84 -17.75 -4.10
N THR A 274 3.86 -18.14 -4.87
CA THR A 274 3.97 -19.48 -5.47
C THR A 274 4.10 -20.59 -4.43
N GLU A 275 4.68 -20.31 -3.27
CA GLU A 275 4.81 -21.27 -2.16
C GLU A 275 3.53 -21.39 -1.33
N ILE A 276 2.68 -20.37 -1.37
CA ILE A 276 1.44 -20.28 -0.58
C ILE A 276 0.25 -20.87 -1.35
N LEU A 277 0.21 -20.67 -2.67
CA LEU A 277 -0.86 -21.17 -3.54
C LEU A 277 -0.57 -22.61 -3.98
N THR A 278 -0.52 -23.53 -3.03
CA THR A 278 -0.11 -24.93 -3.24
C THR A 278 -1.22 -25.79 -3.85
N SER A 279 -2.48 -25.60 -3.44
CA SER A 279 -3.62 -26.41 -3.88
C SER A 279 -4.44 -25.71 -4.97
N GLU A 280 -5.13 -26.46 -5.82
CA GLU A 280 -6.07 -25.87 -6.79
C GLU A 280 -7.13 -24.99 -6.12
N LYS A 281 -7.74 -25.47 -5.03
CA LYS A 281 -8.75 -24.72 -4.29
C LYS A 281 -8.21 -23.37 -3.81
N SER A 282 -6.98 -23.34 -3.27
CA SER A 282 -6.33 -22.10 -2.84
C SER A 282 -6.10 -21.12 -4.00
N LYS A 283 -5.68 -21.63 -5.17
CA LYS A 283 -5.47 -20.82 -6.38
C LYS A 283 -6.79 -20.20 -6.84
N TYR A 284 -7.87 -20.98 -6.89
CA TYR A 284 -9.18 -20.46 -7.32
C TYR A 284 -9.74 -19.42 -6.36
N SER A 285 -9.72 -19.66 -5.05
CA SER A 285 -10.18 -18.67 -4.06
C SER A 285 -9.34 -17.39 -4.11
N PHE A 286 -8.02 -17.51 -4.28
CA PHE A 286 -7.13 -16.36 -4.46
C PHE A 286 -7.47 -15.54 -5.71
N PHE A 287 -7.59 -16.18 -6.87
CA PHE A 287 -7.92 -15.47 -8.11
C PHE A 287 -9.33 -14.89 -8.11
N ALA A 288 -10.27 -15.47 -7.36
CA ALA A 288 -11.59 -14.88 -7.12
C ALA A 288 -11.48 -13.57 -6.33
N GLY A 289 -10.72 -13.56 -5.24
CA GLY A 289 -10.47 -12.32 -4.47
C GLY A 289 -9.77 -11.25 -5.31
N LEU A 290 -8.75 -11.65 -6.08
CA LEU A 290 -8.05 -10.74 -6.98
C LEU A 290 -8.97 -10.23 -8.10
N PHE A 291 -9.89 -11.07 -8.60
CA PHE A 291 -10.88 -10.67 -9.60
C PHE A 291 -11.90 -9.69 -9.02
N ASP A 292 -12.33 -9.88 -7.77
CA ASP A 292 -13.24 -8.95 -7.11
C ASP A 292 -12.61 -7.58 -6.87
N ALA A 293 -11.29 -7.51 -6.63
CA ALA A 293 -10.54 -6.26 -6.56
C ALA A 293 -10.34 -5.63 -7.95
N GLU A 294 -9.59 -6.29 -8.84
CA GLU A 294 -9.04 -5.67 -10.07
C GLU A 294 -9.57 -6.30 -11.37
N GLY A 295 -10.49 -7.26 -11.25
CA GLY A 295 -11.06 -7.99 -12.36
C GLY A 295 -12.24 -7.28 -13.03
N ASN A 296 -12.46 -7.61 -14.31
CA ASN A 296 -13.61 -7.18 -15.07
C ASN A 296 -14.11 -8.30 -16.00
N VAL A 297 -15.43 -8.38 -16.17
CA VAL A 297 -16.08 -9.22 -17.19
C VAL A 297 -16.28 -8.38 -18.44
N SER A 298 -15.65 -8.77 -19.55
CA SER A 298 -15.88 -8.15 -20.86
C SER A 298 -16.96 -8.91 -21.60
N LEU A 299 -18.18 -8.39 -21.62
CA LEU A 299 -19.29 -8.98 -22.38
C LEU A 299 -18.99 -8.96 -23.90
N TYR A 300 -18.38 -7.89 -24.40
CA TYR A 300 -18.04 -7.73 -25.83
C TYR A 300 -17.02 -8.77 -26.31
N ASN A 301 -15.95 -8.97 -25.54
CA ASN A 301 -14.90 -9.95 -25.89
C ASN A 301 -15.19 -11.35 -25.33
N LYS A 302 -16.33 -11.53 -24.65
CA LYS A 302 -16.69 -12.76 -23.95
C LYS A 302 -15.56 -13.31 -23.07
N SER A 303 -14.96 -12.44 -22.25
CA SER A 303 -13.74 -12.78 -21.51
C SER A 303 -13.68 -12.23 -20.09
N PHE A 304 -12.84 -12.86 -19.27
CA PHE A 304 -12.52 -12.44 -17.90
C PHE A 304 -11.13 -11.84 -17.88
N ARG A 305 -10.97 -10.65 -17.31
CA ARG A 305 -9.73 -9.88 -17.37
C ARG A 305 -9.32 -9.48 -15.97
N TRP A 306 -8.11 -9.82 -15.54
CA TRP A 306 -7.50 -9.33 -14.31
C TRP A 306 -6.51 -8.21 -14.64
N ALA A 307 -6.78 -6.99 -14.19
CA ALA A 307 -5.84 -5.89 -14.37
C ALA A 307 -4.62 -6.09 -13.46
N CYS A 308 -3.42 -5.93 -14.01
CA CYS A 308 -2.19 -5.94 -13.23
C CYS A 308 -1.12 -5.14 -13.96
N LYS A 309 -0.44 -4.23 -13.27
CA LYS A 309 0.62 -3.39 -13.86
C LYS A 309 2.03 -3.83 -13.46
N ASN A 310 2.16 -4.64 -12.41
CA ASN A 310 3.46 -5.08 -11.93
C ASN A 310 3.95 -6.27 -12.79
N GLU A 311 5.02 -6.06 -13.55
CA GLU A 311 5.57 -7.05 -14.48
C GLU A 311 5.94 -8.38 -13.81
N ASN A 312 6.51 -8.33 -12.60
CA ASN A 312 6.87 -9.54 -11.87
C ASN A 312 5.62 -10.33 -11.45
N LEU A 313 4.60 -9.63 -10.93
CA LEU A 313 3.33 -10.28 -10.59
C LEU A 313 2.60 -10.79 -11.83
N ILE A 314 2.66 -10.10 -12.97
CA ILE A 314 2.08 -10.58 -14.23
C ILE A 314 2.68 -11.94 -14.60
N LYS A 315 4.01 -12.07 -14.55
CA LYS A 315 4.72 -13.33 -14.84
C LYS A 315 4.26 -14.43 -13.88
N ILE A 316 4.29 -14.15 -12.57
CA ILE A 316 3.90 -15.13 -11.55
C ILE A 316 2.44 -15.56 -11.71
N TYR A 317 1.50 -14.61 -11.84
CA TYR A 317 0.08 -14.91 -11.99
C TYR A 317 -0.22 -15.66 -13.29
N THR A 318 0.47 -15.31 -14.38
CA THR A 318 0.35 -16.02 -15.65
C THR A 318 0.70 -17.50 -15.50
N GLU A 319 1.83 -17.82 -14.88
CA GLU A 319 2.25 -19.22 -14.69
C GLU A 319 1.29 -20.00 -13.80
N ILE A 320 0.80 -19.38 -12.71
CA ILE A 320 -0.19 -20.04 -11.84
C ILE A 320 -1.52 -20.25 -12.58
N MET A 321 -1.97 -19.25 -13.37
CA MET A 321 -3.22 -19.33 -14.14
C MET A 321 -3.15 -20.35 -15.28
N LYS A 322 -1.99 -20.50 -15.95
CA LYS A 322 -1.74 -21.60 -16.90
C LYS A 322 -1.91 -22.95 -16.22
N GLY A 323 -1.31 -23.12 -15.05
CA GLY A 323 -1.39 -24.36 -14.27
C GLY A 323 -2.78 -24.74 -13.77
N ILE A 324 -3.77 -23.84 -13.84
CA ILE A 324 -5.19 -24.12 -13.51
C ILE A 324 -6.13 -23.96 -14.70
N ASN A 325 -5.57 -23.87 -15.92
CA ASN A 325 -6.28 -23.71 -17.19
C ASN A 325 -7.23 -22.49 -17.26
N LEU A 326 -6.79 -21.36 -16.70
CA LEU A 326 -7.49 -20.07 -16.75
C LEU A 326 -6.71 -19.00 -17.52
N TYR A 327 -5.51 -19.29 -18.02
CA TYR A 327 -4.76 -18.34 -18.83
C TYR A 327 -5.05 -18.54 -20.32
N SER A 328 -5.37 -17.46 -21.03
CA SER A 328 -5.43 -17.46 -22.49
C SER A 328 -4.38 -16.54 -23.10
N ARG A 329 -4.26 -15.29 -22.63
CA ARG A 329 -3.25 -14.33 -23.09
C ARG A 329 -3.04 -13.18 -22.12
N TYR A 330 -2.01 -12.38 -22.35
CA TYR A 330 -1.84 -11.04 -21.77
C TYR A 330 -2.02 -9.99 -22.87
N ASP A 331 -2.84 -8.98 -22.66
CA ASP A 331 -3.18 -7.97 -23.68
C ASP A 331 -2.46 -6.62 -23.51
N GLY A 332 -1.39 -6.59 -22.71
CA GLY A 332 -0.66 -5.37 -22.37
C GLY A 332 -1.20 -4.64 -21.14
N SER A 333 -2.45 -4.93 -20.74
CA SER A 333 -3.09 -4.32 -19.56
C SER A 333 -3.62 -5.34 -18.55
N SER A 334 -4.02 -6.51 -19.04
CA SER A 334 -4.75 -7.50 -18.27
C SER A 334 -4.33 -8.92 -18.64
N ILE A 335 -4.36 -9.82 -17.64
CA ILE A 335 -4.32 -11.26 -17.87
C ILE A 335 -5.74 -11.69 -18.24
N VAL A 336 -5.90 -12.37 -19.37
CA VAL A 336 -7.20 -12.68 -19.98
C VAL A 336 -7.46 -14.17 -19.98
N SER A 337 -8.69 -14.54 -19.61
CA SER A 337 -9.26 -15.88 -19.74
C SER A 337 -10.48 -15.87 -20.66
N TYR A 338 -10.53 -16.82 -21.60
CA TYR A 338 -11.75 -17.15 -22.36
C TYR A 338 -12.41 -18.45 -21.87
N ASN A 339 -11.84 -19.13 -20.86
CA ASN A 339 -12.38 -20.39 -20.34
C ASN A 339 -13.55 -20.12 -19.38
N SER A 340 -14.72 -19.85 -19.95
CA SER A 340 -15.92 -19.48 -19.22
C SER A 340 -16.45 -20.60 -18.33
N GLU A 341 -16.39 -21.85 -18.77
CA GLU A 341 -16.79 -23.00 -17.98
C GLU A 341 -15.95 -23.16 -16.72
N LYS A 342 -14.62 -23.12 -16.86
CA LYS A 342 -13.72 -23.25 -15.70
C LYS A 342 -13.88 -22.06 -14.75
N PHE A 343 -14.03 -20.85 -15.27
CA PHE A 343 -14.29 -19.67 -14.46
C PHE A 343 -15.60 -19.82 -13.67
N TYR A 344 -16.68 -20.20 -14.35
CA TYR A 344 -18.00 -20.38 -13.74
C TYR A 344 -18.00 -21.48 -12.67
N ASN A 345 -17.36 -22.62 -12.94
CA ASN A 345 -17.37 -23.75 -12.00
C ASN A 345 -16.39 -23.61 -10.83
N LYS A 346 -15.29 -22.85 -11.01
CA LYS A 346 -14.18 -22.82 -10.04
C LYS A 346 -13.89 -21.46 -9.41
N ILE A 347 -14.08 -20.34 -10.13
CA ILE A 347 -13.83 -18.98 -9.61
C ILE A 347 -15.11 -18.37 -9.03
N LEU A 348 -16.21 -18.40 -9.80
CA LEU A 348 -17.49 -17.79 -9.42
C LEU A 348 -17.98 -18.19 -8.01
N PRO A 349 -17.85 -19.45 -7.54
CA PRO A 349 -18.31 -19.84 -6.20
C PRO A 349 -17.64 -19.08 -5.04
N PHE A 350 -16.50 -18.45 -5.29
CA PHE A 350 -15.78 -17.66 -4.29
C PHE A 350 -16.00 -16.16 -4.42
N LEU A 351 -16.56 -15.66 -5.54
CA LEU A 351 -16.81 -14.24 -5.74
C LEU A 351 -17.86 -13.71 -4.76
N LYS A 352 -17.75 -12.42 -4.42
CA LYS A 352 -18.71 -11.69 -3.58
C LYS A 352 -19.24 -10.44 -4.25
N HIS A 353 -18.56 -9.92 -5.27
CA HIS A 353 -19.02 -8.72 -5.97
C HIS A 353 -20.26 -9.01 -6.83
N SER A 354 -21.43 -8.59 -6.37
CA SER A 354 -22.73 -8.89 -6.97
C SER A 354 -22.83 -8.56 -8.47
N GLU A 355 -22.34 -7.40 -8.89
CA GLU A 355 -22.31 -7.04 -10.33
C GLU A 355 -21.42 -7.96 -11.17
N LYS A 356 -20.24 -8.35 -10.68
CA LYS A 356 -19.33 -9.27 -11.39
C LYS A 356 -19.91 -10.67 -11.48
N ILE A 357 -20.58 -11.12 -10.41
CA ILE A 357 -21.35 -12.38 -10.39
C ILE A 357 -22.44 -12.34 -11.45
N ASN A 358 -23.24 -11.26 -11.48
CA ASN A 358 -24.30 -11.08 -12.46
C ASN A 358 -23.76 -11.11 -13.90
N ASN A 359 -22.70 -10.36 -14.19
CA ASN A 359 -22.10 -10.33 -15.52
C ASN A 359 -21.47 -11.67 -15.91
N THR A 360 -20.94 -12.42 -14.95
CA THR A 360 -20.40 -13.77 -15.18
C THR A 360 -21.50 -14.75 -15.56
N ASN A 361 -22.61 -14.78 -14.80
CA ASN A 361 -23.77 -15.59 -15.13
C ASN A 361 -24.30 -15.24 -16.53
N PHE A 362 -24.46 -13.95 -16.79
CA PHE A 362 -24.96 -13.46 -18.07
C PHE A 362 -24.06 -13.89 -19.23
N LEU A 363 -22.74 -13.79 -19.05
CA LEU A 363 -21.78 -14.21 -20.06
C LEU A 363 -21.78 -15.73 -20.30
N TYR A 364 -21.92 -16.55 -19.26
CA TYR A 364 -21.80 -18.00 -19.35
C TYR A 364 -23.05 -18.68 -19.91
N ASN A 365 -24.23 -18.36 -19.36
CA ASN A 365 -25.49 -19.04 -19.71
C ASN A 365 -26.63 -18.07 -20.06
N GLY A 366 -26.34 -16.77 -20.19
CA GLY A 366 -27.35 -15.76 -20.50
C GLY A 366 -28.35 -15.53 -19.36
N ALA A 367 -28.12 -16.08 -18.17
CA ALA A 367 -28.95 -15.89 -16.99
C ALA A 367 -28.44 -14.73 -16.14
N GLY A 368 -29.34 -13.99 -15.51
CA GLY A 368 -29.01 -12.84 -14.67
C GLY A 368 -29.83 -11.60 -15.03
N ARG A 369 -29.64 -10.53 -14.26
CA ARG A 369 -30.28 -9.25 -14.52
C ARG A 369 -29.58 -8.57 -15.68
N LEU A 370 -30.37 -8.13 -16.65
CA LEU A 370 -29.88 -7.35 -17.77
C LEU A 370 -29.28 -6.02 -17.25
N PRO A 371 -28.09 -5.60 -17.69
CA PRO A 371 -27.56 -4.28 -17.37
C PRO A 371 -28.57 -3.18 -17.75
N LYS A 372 -28.73 -2.14 -16.91
CA LYS A 372 -29.74 -1.09 -17.13
C LYS A 372 -29.72 -0.50 -18.55
N GLY A 373 -28.52 -0.24 -19.09
CA GLY A 373 -28.37 0.33 -20.43
C GLY A 373 -28.95 -0.56 -21.55
N PHE A 374 -28.87 -1.88 -21.37
CA PHE A 374 -29.48 -2.85 -22.29
C PHE A 374 -31.01 -2.89 -22.13
N GLY A 375 -31.51 -2.73 -20.90
CA GLY A 375 -32.95 -2.70 -20.63
C GLY A 375 -33.63 -1.48 -21.25
N GLU A 376 -32.97 -0.32 -21.22
CA GLU A 376 -33.44 0.89 -21.92
C GLU A 376 -33.56 0.67 -23.44
N ILE A 377 -32.58 -0.01 -24.04
CA ILE A 377 -32.61 -0.33 -25.48
C ILE A 377 -33.73 -1.30 -25.79
N LEU A 378 -33.88 -2.38 -25.01
CA LEU A 378 -34.96 -3.33 -25.20
C LEU A 378 -36.35 -2.69 -25.05
N ASN A 379 -36.54 -1.86 -24.03
CA ASN A 379 -37.79 -1.12 -23.83
C ASN A 379 -38.09 -0.18 -25.01
N TYR A 380 -37.06 0.46 -25.55
CA TYR A 380 -37.21 1.36 -26.69
C TYR A 380 -37.61 0.62 -27.97
N ILE A 381 -36.98 -0.54 -28.24
CA ILE A 381 -37.32 -1.43 -29.35
C ILE A 381 -38.72 -2.03 -29.16
N ASN A 382 -39.10 -2.44 -27.95
CA ASN A 382 -40.44 -2.99 -27.69
C ASN A 382 -41.55 -1.98 -28.03
N LYS A 383 -41.33 -0.70 -27.71
CA LYS A 383 -42.28 0.38 -28.01
C LYS A 383 -42.26 0.82 -29.47
N ASN A 384 -41.14 0.60 -30.17
CA ASN A 384 -40.91 1.03 -31.54
C ASN A 384 -40.22 -0.10 -32.31
N PRO A 385 -40.97 -1.14 -32.72
CA PRO A 385 -40.41 -2.27 -33.45
C PRO A 385 -39.89 -1.82 -34.82
N LYS A 386 -39.00 -2.63 -35.42
CA LYS A 386 -38.42 -2.40 -36.75
C LYS A 386 -37.63 -1.10 -36.93
N LEU A 387 -37.01 -0.58 -35.87
CA LEU A 387 -36.12 0.57 -35.98
C LEU A 387 -34.71 0.17 -36.40
N SER A 388 -34.03 1.05 -37.16
CA SER A 388 -32.62 0.88 -37.46
C SER A 388 -31.76 1.23 -36.25
N ALA A 389 -30.49 0.76 -36.25
CA ALA A 389 -29.55 1.13 -35.19
C ALA A 389 -29.31 2.65 -35.09
N LYS A 390 -29.45 3.39 -36.21
CA LYS A 390 -29.32 4.84 -36.24
C LYS A 390 -30.50 5.50 -35.51
N ASP A 391 -31.72 5.06 -35.80
CA ASP A 391 -32.94 5.59 -35.18
C ASP A 391 -32.97 5.32 -33.67
N ILE A 392 -32.50 4.14 -33.25
CA ILE A 392 -32.37 3.79 -31.83
C ILE A 392 -31.31 4.68 -31.16
N ALA A 393 -30.18 4.94 -31.82
CA ALA A 393 -29.13 5.79 -31.28
C ALA A 393 -29.57 7.25 -31.12
N GLU A 394 -30.28 7.80 -32.12
CA GLU A 394 -30.83 9.15 -32.10
C GLU A 394 -31.93 9.28 -31.05
N GLY A 395 -32.88 8.34 -31.02
CA GLY A 395 -33.98 8.32 -30.05
C GLY A 395 -33.53 8.23 -28.59
N LEU A 396 -32.48 7.45 -28.32
CA LEU A 396 -31.89 7.32 -26.99
C LEU A 396 -30.80 8.35 -26.68
N LYS A 397 -30.40 9.18 -27.66
CA LYS A 397 -29.26 10.12 -27.56
C LYS A 397 -27.98 9.42 -27.07
N LYS A 398 -27.67 8.24 -27.61
CA LYS A 398 -26.56 7.37 -27.18
C LYS A 398 -25.57 7.09 -28.32
N ASN A 399 -24.27 7.27 -28.06
CA ASN A 399 -23.22 7.09 -29.07
C ASN A 399 -22.75 5.62 -29.25
N LYS A 400 -23.06 4.71 -28.33
CA LYS A 400 -22.52 3.33 -28.30
C LYS A 400 -23.54 2.21 -28.56
N VAL A 401 -24.74 2.58 -29.01
CA VAL A 401 -25.88 1.66 -29.22
C VAL A 401 -25.52 0.47 -30.12
N TYR A 402 -24.75 0.66 -31.18
CA TYR A 402 -24.35 -0.41 -32.10
C TYR A 402 -23.66 -1.60 -31.40
N SER A 403 -22.76 -1.32 -30.46
CA SER A 403 -22.06 -2.37 -29.70
C SER A 403 -22.97 -3.10 -28.72
N GLU A 404 -23.95 -2.40 -28.16
CA GLU A 404 -24.94 -2.93 -27.23
C GLU A 404 -26.00 -3.77 -27.97
N LEU A 405 -26.46 -3.31 -29.15
CA LEU A 405 -27.34 -4.06 -30.04
C LEU A 405 -26.69 -5.36 -30.51
N LYS A 406 -25.40 -5.31 -30.87
CA LYS A 406 -24.66 -6.54 -31.21
C LYS A 406 -24.69 -7.54 -30.06
N LEU A 407 -24.45 -7.08 -28.83
CA LEU A 407 -24.51 -7.95 -27.65
C LEU A 407 -25.91 -8.48 -27.38
N LEU A 408 -26.93 -7.63 -27.44
CA LEU A 408 -28.32 -8.03 -27.29
C LEU A 408 -28.72 -9.10 -28.32
N ASN A 409 -28.26 -8.96 -29.56
CA ASN A 409 -28.47 -9.96 -30.60
C ASN A 409 -27.70 -11.25 -30.32
N ASP A 410 -26.41 -11.16 -29.94
CA ASP A 410 -25.57 -12.32 -29.62
C ASP A 410 -26.13 -13.15 -28.44
N PHE A 411 -26.81 -12.51 -27.49
CA PHE A 411 -27.51 -13.17 -26.39
C PHE A 411 -28.97 -13.54 -26.71
N GLY A 412 -29.44 -13.24 -27.92
CA GLY A 412 -30.76 -13.61 -28.43
C GLY A 412 -31.93 -12.81 -27.88
N PHE A 413 -31.71 -11.59 -27.37
CA PHE A 413 -32.78 -10.71 -26.88
C PHE A 413 -33.45 -9.91 -27.99
N ILE A 414 -32.75 -9.68 -29.10
CA ILE A 414 -33.27 -9.04 -30.30
C ILE A 414 -32.90 -9.86 -31.53
N LYS A 415 -33.65 -9.67 -32.61
CA LYS A 415 -33.41 -10.29 -33.91
C LYS A 415 -33.35 -9.20 -34.98
N PRO A 416 -32.26 -9.11 -35.76
CA PRO A 416 -32.20 -8.22 -36.90
C PRO A 416 -33.00 -8.78 -38.08
N SER A 417 -33.73 -7.92 -38.78
CA SER A 417 -34.41 -8.17 -40.05
C SER A 417 -34.08 -7.06 -41.06
N ASN A 418 -34.22 -7.36 -42.35
CA ASN A 418 -34.09 -6.39 -43.46
C ASN A 418 -32.72 -5.68 -43.57
N TYR A 419 -32.59 -4.88 -44.64
CA TYR A 419 -31.48 -3.93 -44.82
C TYR A 419 -32.05 -2.53 -45.12
N PRO A 420 -31.61 -1.46 -44.42
CA PRO A 420 -30.72 -1.46 -43.26
C PRO A 420 -31.28 -2.31 -42.10
N LYS A 421 -30.41 -2.85 -41.24
CA LYS A 421 -30.83 -3.78 -40.17
C LYS A 421 -31.82 -3.11 -39.23
N GLU A 422 -33.04 -3.61 -39.24
CA GLU A 422 -34.12 -3.29 -38.31
C GLU A 422 -34.12 -4.31 -37.17
N PHE A 423 -34.48 -3.92 -35.96
CA PHE A 423 -34.44 -4.80 -34.80
C PHE A 423 -35.82 -5.04 -34.19
N ASP A 424 -36.14 -6.31 -33.97
CA ASP A 424 -37.32 -6.75 -33.22
C ASP A 424 -36.90 -7.44 -31.92
N ILE A 425 -37.73 -7.30 -30.88
CA ILE A 425 -37.52 -7.99 -29.60
C ILE A 425 -37.96 -9.46 -29.70
N THR A 426 -37.15 -10.38 -29.16
CA THR A 426 -37.51 -11.80 -29.11
C THR A 426 -38.37 -12.11 -27.87
N THR A 427 -38.97 -13.30 -27.82
CA THR A 427 -39.64 -13.79 -26.59
C THR A 427 -38.72 -13.77 -25.36
N LYS A 428 -37.41 -14.00 -25.56
CA LYS A 428 -36.42 -13.90 -24.48
C LYS A 428 -36.21 -12.45 -24.04
N GLY A 429 -36.22 -11.51 -24.99
CA GLY A 429 -36.24 -10.06 -24.75
C GLY A 429 -37.42 -9.63 -23.89
N LEU A 430 -38.63 -10.01 -24.28
CA LEU A 430 -39.88 -9.67 -23.58
C LEU A 430 -39.86 -10.19 -22.13
N LYS A 431 -39.50 -11.46 -21.94
CA LYS A 431 -39.34 -12.07 -20.58
C LYS A 431 -38.34 -11.33 -19.71
N SER A 432 -37.31 -10.74 -20.29
CA SER A 432 -36.31 -9.97 -19.53
C SER A 432 -36.81 -8.59 -19.09
N LEU A 433 -37.89 -8.09 -19.70
CA LEU A 433 -38.59 -6.86 -19.32
C LEU A 433 -39.70 -7.10 -18.29
N GLY A 434 -40.07 -8.36 -18.03
CA GLY A 434 -41.16 -8.74 -17.12
C GLY A 434 -42.50 -9.00 -17.82
N GLU A 435 -42.49 -9.18 -19.14
CA GLU A 435 -43.63 -9.59 -19.99
C GLU A 435 -43.51 -11.09 -20.34
#